data_AF-A0A7W1DJ44-F1
#
_entry.id   AF-A0A7W1DJ44-F1
#
_cell.length_a   1.000
_cell.length_b   1.000
_cell.length_c   1.000
_cell.angle_alpha   90.00
_cell.angle_beta   90.00
_cell.angle_gamma   90.00
#
_symmetry.space_group_name_H-M   'P 1'
#
loop_
_entity.id
_entity.type
_entity.pdbx_description
1 polymer ?
#
loop_
_entity_poly.entity_id
_entity_poly.type
_entity_poly.pdbx_seq_one_letter_code
_entity_poly.pdbx_strand_id
1 'polypeptide(L)' 'MISPEKGAETSIYLASSPEVEGLSGRYFVKKAEASSSDVSYDGRIARRLWEVSAELTNLRAENL' A
#
# COMPACT_ATOMS: atom_id res chain seq x y z
N MET A 1 7.16 15.09 -15.88
CA MET A 1 7.68 14.89 -14.51
C MET A 1 6.90 15.82 -13.59
N ILE A 2 6.35 15.33 -12.48
CA ILE A 2 5.69 16.19 -11.48
C ILE A 2 6.72 16.69 -10.47
N SER A 3 6.45 17.82 -9.80
CA SER A 3 7.35 18.32 -8.75
C SER A 3 7.30 17.41 -7.52
N PRO A 4 8.35 17.39 -6.67
CA PRO A 4 8.34 16.65 -5.41
C PRO A 4 7.15 17.01 -4.51
N GLU A 5 6.82 18.31 -4.41
CA GLU A 5 5.70 18.80 -3.61
C GLU A 5 4.38 18.19 -4.12
N LYS A 6 4.20 18.17 -5.44
CA LYS A 6 3.02 17.59 -6.06
C LYS A 6 2.97 16.07 -5.89
N GLY A 7 4.11 15.38 -5.94
CA GLY A 7 4.21 13.94 -5.73
C GLY A 7 3.88 13.52 -4.30
N ALA A 8 4.23 14.33 -3.31
CA ALA A 8 4.03 14.03 -1.89
C ALA A 8 2.57 14.21 -1.41
N GLU A 9 1.75 14.97 -2.14
CA GLU A 9 0.39 15.35 -1.68
C GLU A 9 -0.48 14.17 -1.24
N THR A 10 -0.45 13.04 -1.98
CA THR A 10 -1.29 11.88 -1.64
C THR A 10 -0.80 11.18 -0.38
N SER A 11 0.53 11.02 -0.22
CA SER A 11 1.11 10.42 0.98
C SER A 11 0.84 11.28 2.23
N ILE A 12 0.99 12.60 2.12
CA ILE A 12 0.72 13.52 3.22
C ILE A 12 -0.78 13.47 3.60
N TYR A 13 -1.68 13.48 2.62
CA TYR A 13 -3.12 13.37 2.86
C TYR A 13 -3.46 12.08 3.64
N LEU A 14 -2.97 10.93 3.19
CA LEU A 14 -3.23 9.64 3.85
C LEU A 14 -2.63 9.53 5.24
N ALA A 15 -1.47 10.18 5.47
CA ALA A 15 -0.79 10.12 6.76
C ALA A 15 -1.38 11.07 7.82
N SER A 16 -2.11 12.12 7.41
CA SER A 16 -2.43 13.23 8.33
C SER A 16 -3.87 13.76 8.27
N SER A 17 -4.66 13.45 7.24
CA SER A 17 -6.01 13.98 7.10
C SER A 17 -7.01 13.22 7.99
N PRO A 18 -7.80 13.91 8.83
CA PRO A 18 -8.90 13.29 9.58
C PRO A 18 -9.97 12.66 8.67
N GLU A 19 -10.09 13.11 7.41
CA GLU A 19 -11.08 12.60 6.45
C GLU A 19 -10.90 11.11 6.13
N VAL A 20 -9.70 10.57 6.32
CA VAL A 20 -9.35 9.17 6.01
C VAL A 20 -8.93 8.39 7.25
N GLU A 21 -9.18 8.94 8.44
CA GLU A 21 -8.88 8.27 9.69
C GLU A 21 -9.63 6.93 9.78
N GLY A 22 -8.90 5.87 10.18
CA GLY A 22 -9.43 4.51 10.29
C GLY A 22 -9.62 3.75 8.97
N LEU A 23 -9.41 4.38 7.81
CA LEU A 23 -9.45 3.69 6.52
C LEU A 23 -8.18 2.85 6.32
N SER A 24 -8.36 1.58 5.95
CA SER A 24 -7.26 0.67 5.62
C SER A 24 -7.63 -0.23 4.43
N GLY A 25 -6.63 -0.81 3.76
CA GLY A 25 -6.82 -1.72 2.62
C GLY A 25 -7.30 -1.06 1.32
N ARG A 26 -7.21 0.28 1.23
CA ARG A 26 -7.61 1.07 0.05
C ARG A 26 -6.38 1.53 -0.74
N TYR A 27 -6.57 1.75 -2.04
CA TYR A 27 -5.56 2.32 -2.93
C TYR A 27 -5.99 3.71 -3.39
N PHE A 28 -5.06 4.67 -3.42
CA PHE A 28 -5.35 6.08 -3.71
C PHE A 28 -4.47 6.63 -4.81
N VAL A 29 -5.06 7.48 -5.66
CA VAL A 29 -4.37 8.27 -6.68
C VAL A 29 -4.90 9.70 -6.60
N LYS A 30 -4.00 10.69 -6.48
CA LYS A 30 -4.37 12.13 -6.39
C LYS A 30 -5.40 12.40 -5.28
N LYS A 31 -5.19 11.81 -4.09
CA LYS A 31 -6.06 11.93 -2.90
C LYS A 31 -7.50 11.38 -3.07
N ALA A 32 -7.73 10.51 -4.05
CA ALA A 32 -9.01 9.81 -4.21
C ALA A 32 -8.79 8.29 -4.32
N GLU A 33 -9.75 7.51 -3.82
CA GLU A 33 -9.74 6.05 -4.01
C GLU A 33 -9.75 5.69 -5.50
N ALA A 34 -8.96 4.69 -5.86
CA ALA A 34 -8.88 4.19 -7.23
C ALA A 34 -8.68 2.68 -7.22
N SER A 35 -9.02 2.02 -8.33
CA SER A 35 -8.68 0.63 -8.56
C SER A 35 -7.22 0.50 -9.01
N SER A 36 -6.50 -0.47 -8.44
CA SER A 36 -5.21 -0.94 -8.93
C SER A 36 -5.41 -2.10 -9.92
N SER A 37 -4.32 -2.75 -10.36
CA SER A 37 -4.41 -3.90 -11.25
C SER A 37 -5.13 -5.09 -10.58
N ASP A 38 -5.87 -5.88 -11.35
CA ASP A 38 -6.67 -7.00 -10.82
C ASP A 38 -5.86 -7.98 -9.97
N VAL A 39 -4.63 -8.29 -10.41
CA VAL A 39 -3.71 -9.19 -9.70
C VAL A 39 -3.36 -8.73 -8.28
N SER A 40 -3.43 -7.41 -8.02
CA SER A 40 -3.14 -6.85 -6.68
C SER A 40 -4.20 -7.22 -5.64
N TYR A 41 -5.37 -7.69 -6.07
CA TYR A 41 -6.45 -8.15 -5.20
C TYR A 41 -6.41 -9.67 -4.97
N ASP A 42 -5.50 -10.42 -5.60
CA ASP A 42 -5.34 -11.86 -5.38
C ASP A 42 -4.60 -12.11 -4.05
N GLY A 43 -5.35 -12.50 -3.02
CA GLY A 43 -4.81 -12.79 -1.69
C GLY A 43 -3.85 -14.00 -1.65
N ARG A 44 -3.91 -14.93 -2.61
CA ARG A 44 -2.98 -16.06 -2.70
C ARG A 44 -1.62 -15.58 -3.20
N ILE A 45 -1.64 -14.73 -4.23
CA ILE A 45 -0.41 -14.11 -4.76
C ILE A 45 0.22 -13.21 -3.71
N ALA A 46 -0.58 -12.37 -3.02
CA ALA A 46 -0.09 -11.50 -1.96
C ALA A 46 0.60 -12.29 -0.83
N ARG A 47 -0.02 -13.40 -0.37
CA ARG A 47 0.56 -14.29 0.65
C ARG A 47 1.87 -14.91 0.19
N ARG A 48 1.91 -15.46 -1.03
CA ARG A 48 3.13 -16.08 -1.56
C ARG A 48 4.25 -15.06 -1.71
N LEU A 49 3.94 -13.84 -2.15
CA LEU A 49 4.90 -12.75 -2.26
C LEU A 49 5.50 -12.40 -0.90
N TRP A 50 4.67 -12.32 0.15
CA TRP A 50 5.14 -12.07 1.51
C TRP A 50 6.10 -13.17 1.99
N GLU A 51 5.72 -14.45 1.87
CA GLU A 51 6.54 -15.58 2.29
C GLU A 51 7.93 -15.58 1.65
N VAL A 52 7.99 -15.42 0.32
CA VAL A 52 9.26 -15.37 -0.42
C VAL A 52 10.08 -14.14 -0.02
N SER A 53 9.43 -12.98 0.15
CA SER A 53 10.14 -11.74 0.53
C SER A 53 10.69 -11.82 1.95
N ALA A 54 9.95 -12.44 2.88
CA ALA A 54 10.39 -12.68 4.25
C ALA A 54 11.61 -13.63 4.26
N GLU A 55 11.56 -14.72 3.49
CA GLU A 55 12.70 -15.64 3.32
C GLU A 55 13.94 -14.92 2.78
N LEU A 56 13.79 -14.13 1.71
CA LEU A 56 14.89 -13.38 1.09
C LEU A 56 15.52 -12.34 2.02
N THR A 57 14.77 -11.85 3.00
CA THR A 57 15.22 -10.82 3.95
C THR A 57 15.55 -11.38 5.33
N ASN A 58 15.53 -12.71 5.50
CA ASN A 58 15.71 -13.40 6.77
C ASN A 58 14.73 -12.93 7.87
N LEU A 59 13.55 -12.43 7.49
CA LEU A 59 12.45 -12.21 8.42
C LEU A 59 11.76 -13.55 8.67
N ARG A 60 11.70 -14.00 9.93
CA ARG A 60 10.94 -15.20 10.27
C ARG A 60 9.47 -14.93 9.98
N ALA A 61 8.87 -15.71 9.07
CA ALA A 61 7.42 -15.71 8.86
C ALA A 61 6.65 -16.32 10.04
N GLU A 62 7.36 -16.91 11.00
CA GLU A 62 6.81 -17.42 12.26
C GLU A 62 6.48 -16.23 13.18
N ASN A 63 5.18 -15.98 13.38
CA ASN A 63 4.55 -15.01 14.30
C ASN A 63 3.90 -13.76 13.67
N LEU A 64 3.13 -13.93 12.59
CA LEU A 64 1.96 -13.10 12.33
C LEU A 64 0.70 -13.94 12.37
#